data_AF-A0A8G2C2E1-F1
#
_entry.id   AF-A0A8G2C2E1-F1
#
_cell.length_a   1.000
_cell.length_b   1.000
_cell.length_c   1.000
_cell.angle_alpha   90.00
_cell.angle_beta   90.00
_cell.angle_gamma   90.00
#
_symmetry.space_group_name_H-M   'P 1'
#
loop_
_entity.id
_entity.type
_entity.pdbx_description
1 polymer ?
#
loop_
_entity_poly.entity_id
_entity_poly.type
_entity_poly.pdbx_seq_one_letter_code
_entity_poly.pdbx_strand_id
1 'polypeptide(L)'
;MATYKELIAAKAVLELPDRASLREIRTSYISLLKRWHPDTCTEGKEKCSEMTQRIVSAYRTVCAYCEAYEYSFDDQELRRHLSNEEWWLEKFGEDPLWSKNHK
;
A
#
# COMPACT_ATOMS: atom_id res chain seq x y z
N MET A 1 9.44 1.30 -16.85
CA MET A 1 8.29 1.84 -16.11
C MET A 1 7.02 1.34 -16.74
N ALA A 2 6.06 0.89 -15.94
CA ALA A 2 4.76 0.45 -16.43
C ALA A 2 3.97 1.64 -16.99
N THR A 3 3.24 1.41 -18.08
CA THR A 3 2.34 2.40 -18.68
C THR A 3 1.08 2.56 -17.84
N TYR A 4 0.39 3.70 -18.02
CA TYR A 4 -0.89 3.95 -17.37
C TYR A 4 -1.91 2.82 -17.59
N LYS A 5 -2.01 2.29 -18.81
CA LYS A 5 -2.93 1.19 -19.15
C LYS A 5 -2.59 -0.09 -18.40
N GLU A 6 -1.30 -0.42 -18.29
CA GLU A 6 -0.84 -1.60 -17.55
C GLU A 6 -1.12 -1.47 -16.06
N LEU A 7 -0.99 -0.27 -15.49
CA LEU A 7 -1.31 -0.03 -14.07
C LEU A 7 -2.80 -0.15 -13.78
N ILE A 8 -3.66 0.41 -14.62
CA ILE A 8 -5.12 0.27 -14.47
C ILE A 8 -5.54 -1.20 -14.62
N ALA A 9 -4.99 -1.92 -15.59
CA ALA A 9 -5.25 -3.34 -15.76
C ALA A 9 -4.77 -4.17 -14.55
N ALA A 10 -3.56 -3.89 -14.06
CA ALA A 10 -2.99 -4.59 -12.90
C ALA A 10 -3.79 -4.31 -11.61
N LYS A 11 -4.21 -3.06 -11.40
CA LYS A 11 -5.10 -2.67 -10.31
C LYS A 11 -6.42 -3.46 -10.35
N ALA A 12 -7.03 -3.57 -11.54
CA ALA A 12 -8.27 -4.32 -11.71
C ALA A 12 -8.09 -5.82 -11.44
N VAL A 13 -6.99 -6.42 -11.91
CA VAL A 13 -6.66 -7.85 -11.65
C VAL A 13 -6.44 -8.11 -10.16
N LEU A 14 -5.82 -7.18 -9.45
CA LEU A 14 -5.59 -7.29 -8.00
C LEU A 14 -6.76 -6.79 -7.15
N GLU A 15 -7.91 -6.45 -7.75
CA GLU A 15 -9.10 -5.97 -7.04
C GLU A 15 -8.79 -4.81 -6.07
N LEU A 16 -7.86 -3.92 -6.43
CA LEU A 16 -7.39 -2.85 -5.54
C LEU A 16 -8.31 -1.61 -5.60
N PRO A 17 -8.55 -0.95 -4.45
CA PRO A 17 -9.22 0.35 -4.42
C PRO A 17 -8.35 1.47 -5.03
N ASP A 18 -8.92 2.67 -5.21
CA ASP A 18 -8.19 3.84 -5.71
C ASP A 18 -7.00 4.25 -4.84
N ARG A 19 -7.07 3.97 -3.54
CA ARG A 19 -5.99 4.18 -2.58
C ARG A 19 -5.74 2.89 -1.81
N ALA A 20 -4.55 2.32 -1.98
CA ALA A 20 -4.14 1.11 -1.28
C ALA A 20 -2.71 1.29 -0.75
N SER A 21 -2.48 0.86 0.48
CA SER A 21 -1.16 0.68 1.07
C SER A 21 -0.46 -0.56 0.50
N LEU A 22 0.87 -0.61 0.62
CA LEU A 22 1.65 -1.82 0.30
C LEU A 22 1.14 -3.07 1.03
N ARG A 23 0.65 -2.89 2.27
CA ARG A 23 0.05 -3.97 3.04
C ARG A 23 -1.23 -4.49 2.35
N GLU A 24 -2.15 -3.62 1.96
CA GLU A 24 -3.38 -4.00 1.28
C GLU A 24 -3.11 -4.66 -0.08
N ILE A 25 -2.14 -4.13 -0.83
CA ILE A 25 -1.69 -4.72 -2.10
C ILE A 25 -1.23 -6.17 -1.88
N ARG A 26 -0.39 -6.39 -0.86
CA ARG A 26 0.11 -7.73 -0.51
C ARG A 26 -1.01 -8.65 -0.02
N THR A 27 -1.93 -8.14 0.78
CA THR A 27 -3.08 -8.92 1.27
C THR A 27 -3.97 -9.38 0.12
N SER A 28 -4.28 -8.49 -0.84
CA SER A 28 -5.08 -8.85 -2.01
C SER A 28 -4.37 -9.88 -2.90
N TYR A 29 -3.07 -9.71 -3.11
CA TYR A 29 -2.28 -10.70 -3.85
C TYR A 29 -2.33 -12.10 -3.20
N ILE A 30 -2.14 -12.20 -1.89
CA ILE A 30 -2.17 -13.47 -1.17
C ILE A 30 -3.57 -14.10 -1.21
N SER A 31 -4.64 -13.31 -1.08
CA SER A 31 -6.02 -13.82 -1.14
C SER A 31 -6.36 -14.35 -2.52
N LEU A 32 -5.98 -13.63 -3.58
CA LEU A 32 -6.19 -14.05 -4.97
C LEU A 32 -5.39 -15.29 -5.33
N LEU A 33 -4.14 -15.39 -4.89
CA LEU A 33 -3.35 -16.61 -5.09
C LEU A 33 -3.99 -17.81 -4.41
N LYS A 34 -4.51 -17.70 -3.18
CA LYS A 34 -5.19 -18.81 -2.50
C LYS A 34 -6.46 -19.26 -3.24
N ARG A 35 -7.17 -18.32 -3.87
CA ARG A 35 -8.38 -18.59 -4.66
C ARG A 35 -8.07 -19.30 -5.97
N TRP A 36 -7.03 -18.85 -6.68
CA TRP A 36 -6.70 -19.32 -8.02
C TRP A 36 -5.57 -20.36 -8.07
N HIS A 37 -5.01 -20.75 -6.92
CA HIS A 37 -3.93 -21.71 -6.85
C HIS A 37 -4.32 -23.00 -7.59
N PRO A 38 -3.46 -23.55 -8.46
CA PRO A 38 -3.78 -24.76 -9.23
C PRO A 38 -4.13 -25.97 -8.35
N ASP A 39 -3.72 -25.97 -7.07
CA ASP A 39 -4.04 -27.03 -6.11
C ASP A 39 -5.43 -26.87 -5.44
N THR A 40 -5.98 -25.66 -5.37
CA THR A 40 -7.25 -25.37 -4.68
C THR A 40 -8.39 -25.05 -5.65
N CYS A 41 -8.05 -24.72 -6.89
CA CYS A 41 -8.98 -24.17 -7.87
C CYS A 41 -9.75 -25.29 -8.61
N THR A 42 -11.07 -25.19 -8.57
CA THR A 42 -12.02 -26.17 -9.13
C THR A 42 -12.48 -25.85 -10.56
N GLU A 43 -12.12 -24.67 -11.09
CA GLU A 43 -12.56 -24.17 -12.40
C GLU A 43 -11.74 -24.70 -13.60
N GLY A 44 -10.81 -25.63 -13.37
CA GLY A 44 -9.99 -26.29 -14.38
C GLY A 44 -8.55 -25.78 -14.42
N LYS A 45 -7.58 -26.71 -14.45
CA LYS A 45 -6.14 -26.44 -14.31
C LYS A 45 -5.60 -25.33 -15.20
N GLU A 46 -6.07 -25.27 -16.46
CA GLU A 46 -5.61 -24.27 -17.43
C GLU A 46 -6.04 -22.85 -17.04
N LYS A 47 -7.33 -22.68 -16.70
CA LYS A 47 -7.88 -21.40 -16.24
C LYS A 47 -7.25 -20.93 -14.92
N CYS A 48 -7.05 -21.86 -13.98
CA CYS A 48 -6.38 -21.57 -12.72
C CYS A 48 -4.92 -21.12 -12.93
N SER A 49 -4.20 -21.77 -13.85
CA SER A 49 -2.83 -21.40 -14.22
C SER A 49 -2.76 -20.04 -14.89
N GLU A 50 -3.65 -19.76 -15.85
CA GLU A 50 -3.74 -18.47 -16.54
C GLU A 50 -4.01 -17.33 -15.53
N MET A 51 -5.00 -17.51 -14.66
CA MET A 51 -5.35 -16.51 -13.65
C MET A 51 -4.20 -16.29 -12.66
N THR A 52 -3.53 -17.37 -12.22
CA THR A 52 -2.35 -17.26 -11.35
C THR A 52 -1.24 -16.45 -12.02
N GLN A 53 -0.95 -16.70 -13.30
CA GLN A 53 0.06 -15.94 -14.04
C GLN A 53 -0.33 -14.46 -14.16
N ARG A 54 -1.60 -14.16 -14.43
CA ARG A 54 -2.13 -12.78 -14.49
C ARG A 54 -1.98 -12.06 -13.16
N ILE A 55 -2.31 -12.72 -12.05
CA ILE A 55 -2.17 -12.16 -10.69
C ILE A 55 -0.70 -11.86 -10.37
N VAL A 56 0.21 -12.80 -10.66
CA VAL A 56 1.64 -12.62 -10.42
C VAL A 56 2.21 -11.48 -11.28
N SER A 57 1.81 -11.40 -12.55
CA SER A 57 2.23 -10.31 -13.45
C SER A 57 1.71 -8.96 -12.95
N ALA A 58 0.43 -8.86 -12.58
CA ALA A 58 -0.16 -7.64 -12.05
C ALA A 58 0.53 -7.17 -10.76
N TYR A 59 0.82 -8.10 -9.83
CA TYR A 59 1.54 -7.78 -8.60
C TYR A 59 2.92 -7.20 -8.87
N ARG A 60 3.69 -7.78 -9.80
CA ARG A 60 4.99 -7.24 -10.21
C ARG A 60 4.88 -5.83 -10.78
N THR A 61 3.88 -5.57 -11.63
CA THR A 61 3.65 -4.24 -12.22
C THR A 61 3.32 -3.19 -11.16
N VAL A 62 2.43 -3.51 -10.22
CA VAL A 62 2.08 -2.58 -9.13
C VAL A 62 3.27 -2.36 -8.20
N CYS A 63 4.00 -3.41 -7.80
CA CYS A 63 5.19 -3.27 -6.95
C CYS A 63 6.26 -2.42 -7.63
N ALA A 64 6.56 -2.64 -8.91
CA ALA A 64 7.53 -1.83 -9.63
C ALA A 64 7.13 -0.34 -9.71
N TYR A 65 5.84 -0.05 -9.80
CA TYR A 65 5.34 1.32 -9.70
C TYR A 65 5.51 1.89 -8.30
N CYS A 66 5.17 1.14 -7.26
CA CYS A 66 5.34 1.58 -5.87
C CYS A 66 6.80 1.76 -5.47
N GLU A 67 7.71 0.93 -5.99
CA GLU A 67 9.16 1.03 -5.74
C GLU A 67 9.80 2.25 -6.40
N ALA A 68 9.22 2.70 -7.52
CA ALA A 68 9.65 3.92 -8.20
C ALA A 68 9.10 5.21 -7.56
N TYR A 69 8.24 5.08 -6.54
CA TYR A 69 7.70 6.25 -5.84
C TYR A 69 8.74 6.81 -4.87
N GLU A 70 9.14 8.06 -5.09
CA GLU A 70 10.07 8.76 -4.20
C GLU A 70 9.33 9.25 -2.96
N TYR A 71 9.81 8.83 -1.78
CA TYR A 71 9.29 9.31 -0.51
C TYR A 71 9.96 10.62 -0.16
N SER A 72 9.16 11.65 0.07
CA SER A 72 9.65 12.92 0.58
C SER A 72 9.88 12.81 2.09
N PHE A 73 11.09 13.17 2.49
CA PHE A 73 11.49 13.35 3.89
C PHE A 73 11.61 14.83 4.24
N ASP A 74 10.93 15.70 3.49
CA ASP A 74 10.85 17.11 3.83
C ASP A 74 10.15 17.29 5.17
N ASP A 75 10.68 18.19 6.00
CA ASP A 75 10.19 18.44 7.35
C ASP A 75 8.71 18.84 7.35
N GLN A 76 8.25 19.63 6.37
CA GLN A 76 6.83 20.00 6.29
C GLN A 76 5.93 18.82 5.93
N GLU A 77 6.44 17.88 5.13
CA GLU A 77 5.69 16.69 4.74
C GLU A 77 5.61 15.68 5.89
N LEU A 78 6.72 15.47 6.60
CA LEU A 78 6.77 14.62 7.80
C LEU A 78 5.87 15.17 8.92
N ARG A 79 5.80 16.49 9.10
CA ARG A 79 4.90 17.14 10.07
C ARG A 79 3.42 16.84 9.84
N ARG A 80 3.00 16.53 8.60
CA ARG A 80 1.62 16.15 8.28
C ARG A 80 1.26 14.75 8.79
N HIS A 81 2.27 13.95 9.09
CA HIS A 81 2.13 12.58 9.58
C HIS A 81 2.34 12.47 11.10
N LEU A 82 2.58 13.57 11.81
CA LEU A 82 2.69 13.56 13.27
C LEU A 82 1.42 13.03 13.90
N SER A 83 1.58 12.28 14.98
CA SER A 83 0.48 11.96 15.86
C SER A 83 -0.08 13.25 16.48
N ASN A 84 -1.34 13.17 16.94
CA ASN A 84 -1.96 14.30 17.64
C ASN A 84 -1.13 14.74 18.86
N GLU A 85 -0.48 13.79 19.55
CA GLU A 85 0.37 14.06 20.71
C GLU A 85 1.66 14.79 20.33
N GLU A 86 2.37 14.33 19.30
CA GLU A 86 3.60 14.98 18.83
C GLU A 86 3.32 16.38 18.27
N TRP A 87 2.24 16.54 17.52
CA TRP A 87 1.81 17.85 17.02
C TRP A 87 1.50 18.81 18.17
N TRP A 88 0.80 18.32 19.21
CA TRP A 88 0.45 19.14 20.37
C TRP A 88 1.68 19.51 21.19
N LEU A 89 2.58 18.55 21.44
CA LEU A 89 3.83 18.79 22.15
C LEU A 89 4.73 19.79 21.40
N GLU A 90 4.81 19.67 20.08
CA GLU A 90 5.55 20.61 19.26
C GLU A 90 4.96 22.03 19.32
N LYS A 91 3.64 22.16 19.29
CA LYS A 91 2.97 23.46 19.30
C LYS A 91 2.92 24.11 20.67
N PHE A 92 2.81 23.33 21.74
CA PHE A 92 2.46 23.82 23.08
C PHE A 92 3.35 23.28 24.21
N GLY A 93 4.31 22.40 23.93
CA GLY A 93 5.14 21.75 24.95
C GLY A 93 6.09 22.69 25.70
N GLU A 94 6.50 23.80 25.06
CA GLU A 94 7.30 24.85 25.69
C GLU A 94 6.45 25.96 26.34
N ASP A 95 5.12 25.91 26.23
CA ASP A 95 4.24 26.91 26.84
C ASP A 95 4.26 26.76 28.37
N PRO A 96 4.65 27.80 29.14
CA PRO A 96 4.69 27.74 30.60
C PRO A 96 3.36 27.36 31.26
N LEU A 97 2.22 27.58 30.59
CA LEU A 97 0.90 27.19 31.10
C LEU A 97 0.65 25.68 31.07
N TRP A 98 1.39 24.95 30.22
CA TRP A 98 1.17 23.53 29.95
C TRP A 98 2.42 22.67 30.19
N SER A 99 3.59 23.32 30.28
CA SER A 99 4.85 22.74 30.73
C SER A 99 4.78 22.46 32.23
N LYS A 100 5.03 21.20 32.63
CA LYS A 100 5.17 20.80 34.05
C LYS A 100 6.48 21.33 34.64
N ASN A 101 6.65 22.64 34.69
CA ASN A 101 7.64 23.32 35.51
C ASN A 101 6.91 24.14 36.59
N HIS A 102 6.12 23.45 37.42
CA HIS A 102 5.84 23.94 38.76
C HIS A 102 7.05 23.58 39.64
N LYS A 103 7.99 24.52 39.74
CA LYS A 103 9.00 24.55 40.79
C LYS A 103 8.36 24.74 42.16
#